data_AF-A0A672JFS1-F1
#
_entry.id   AF-A0A672JFS1-F1
#
_cell.length_a   1.000
_cell.length_b   1.000
_cell.length_c   1.000
_cell.angle_alpha   90.00
_cell.angle_beta   90.00
_cell.angle_gamma   90.00
#
_symmetry.space_group_name_H-M   'P 1'
#
loop_
_entity.id
_entity.type
_entity.pdbx_description
1 polymer ?
#
loop_
_entity_poly.entity_id
_entity_poly.type
_entity_poly.pdbx_seq_one_letter_code
_entity_poly.pdbx_strand_id
1 'polypeptide(L)'
;MHSSPHFPLNIGSLYPASVSSVHAYQKVQRECMFTCSLLDAAAALCIILSVFLTGILDKYLDEDGDWWEAKQRGKRAITDSDAQQILDLHNKLRGQVYPPASNMEYMVWDTELERTAEEWAETCLWEHGPAGLLPQIGQNLGAHWGRYRPPTFHVQAWYDEVKDYTFPYPQECNPYCPFHCSGPVCTHYTQLVWATSSRIGCAVNLCYNMNVWGQIWAKAVYLVCNYSPKGNWWGHSPYKHGTPCSACPPSYGGGCKDNLCYKGACVCVCVCVCVSLKHKSRAA
;
A
#
# COMPACT_ATOMS: atom_id res chain seq x y z
N MET A 1 -71.61 71.23 33.95
CA MET A 1 -71.82 70.78 35.36
C MET A 1 -71.27 69.37 35.43
N HIS A 2 -70.00 69.25 35.79
CA HIS A 2 -69.50 68.70 37.05
C HIS A 2 -69.48 67.16 37.10
N SER A 3 -68.23 66.66 37.03
CA SER A 3 -67.64 65.67 37.94
C SER A 3 -67.89 64.19 37.69
N SER A 4 -66.75 63.48 37.51
CA SER A 4 -66.44 62.06 37.74
C SER A 4 -67.00 61.50 39.09
N PRO A 5 -66.73 60.24 39.55
CA PRO A 5 -65.77 59.24 39.07
C PRO A 5 -66.18 57.73 39.23
N HIS A 6 -65.19 56.85 38.97
CA HIS A 6 -64.94 55.51 39.53
C HIS A 6 -65.46 54.22 38.84
N PHE A 7 -64.48 53.35 38.54
CA PHE A 7 -64.47 51.90 38.24
C PHE A 7 -64.61 51.06 39.54
N PRO A 8 -65.02 49.75 39.53
CA PRO A 8 -64.08 48.65 39.19
C PRO A 8 -64.64 47.30 38.63
N LEU A 9 -63.69 46.51 38.10
CA LEU A 9 -63.55 45.05 37.85
C LEU A 9 -64.65 44.04 38.29
N ASN A 10 -65.00 43.06 37.43
CA ASN A 10 -64.54 41.65 37.56
C ASN A 10 -65.07 40.64 36.48
N ILE A 11 -64.16 39.74 36.07
CA ILE A 11 -64.26 38.29 35.80
C ILE A 11 -65.31 37.72 34.80
N GLY A 12 -64.77 37.08 33.74
CA GLY A 12 -64.97 35.64 33.51
C GLY A 12 -65.92 35.19 32.39
N SER A 13 -65.36 34.71 31.27
CA SER A 13 -65.59 33.36 30.72
C SER A 13 -65.03 33.25 29.30
N LEU A 14 -63.82 32.68 29.16
CA LEU A 14 -63.30 32.14 27.91
C LEU A 14 -63.06 30.65 28.15
N TYR A 15 -63.87 29.82 27.51
CA TYR A 15 -63.76 28.35 27.53
C TYR A 15 -62.46 27.86 26.82
N PRO A 16 -62.01 26.63 27.10
CA PRO A 16 -60.60 26.29 27.24
C PRO A 16 -59.94 25.79 25.96
N ALA A 17 -58.66 26.11 25.78
CA ALA A 17 -57.78 25.33 24.91
C ALA A 17 -57.54 23.95 25.54
N SER A 18 -57.83 22.89 24.78
CA SER A 18 -57.69 21.49 25.18
C SER A 18 -56.26 21.11 25.61
N VAL A 19 -56.12 20.28 26.65
CA VAL A 19 -54.86 19.73 27.19
C VAL A 19 -53.95 19.05 26.13
N SER A 20 -54.49 18.66 24.97
CA SER A 20 -53.74 18.09 23.84
C SER A 20 -52.85 19.10 23.09
N SER A 21 -53.17 20.40 23.09
CA SER A 21 -52.37 21.40 22.35
C SER A 21 -51.09 21.80 23.10
N VAL A 22 -51.11 21.81 24.43
CA VAL A 22 -49.93 22.07 25.28
C VAL A 22 -48.93 20.92 25.20
N HIS A 23 -49.40 19.67 25.20
CA HIS A 23 -48.54 18.48 25.03
C HIS A 23 -47.90 18.41 23.63
N ALA A 24 -48.64 18.80 22.58
CA ALA A 24 -48.10 18.86 21.23
C ALA A 24 -47.00 19.93 21.10
N TYR A 25 -47.19 21.10 21.71
CA TYR A 25 -46.20 22.18 21.72
C TYR A 25 -44.93 21.80 22.50
N GLN A 26 -45.09 21.16 23.66
CA GLN A 26 -43.96 20.65 24.45
C GLN A 26 -43.20 19.51 23.76
N LYS A 27 -43.90 18.67 22.99
CA LYS A 27 -43.29 17.59 22.20
C LYS A 27 -42.46 18.13 21.03
N VAL A 28 -42.99 19.13 20.30
CA VAL A 28 -42.25 19.81 19.22
C VAL A 28 -41.06 20.59 19.78
N GLN A 29 -41.19 21.25 20.93
CA GLN A 29 -40.04 21.89 21.59
C GLN A 29 -38.98 20.88 22.04
N ARG A 30 -39.36 19.71 22.60
CA ARG A 30 -38.39 18.66 22.95
C ARG A 30 -37.71 18.05 21.72
N GLU A 31 -38.44 17.80 20.65
CA GLU A 31 -37.90 17.25 19.39
C GLU A 31 -37.00 18.27 18.67
N CYS A 32 -37.33 19.57 18.69
CA CYS A 32 -36.45 20.64 18.20
C CYS A 32 -35.20 20.81 19.08
N MET A 33 -35.32 20.73 20.41
CA MET A 33 -34.15 20.79 21.29
C MET A 33 -33.26 19.56 21.13
N PHE A 34 -33.83 18.35 20.96
CA PHE A 34 -33.07 17.12 20.69
C PHE A 34 -32.38 17.15 19.32
N THR A 35 -33.04 17.65 18.27
CA THR A 35 -32.43 17.78 16.93
C THR A 35 -31.37 18.88 16.89
N CYS A 36 -31.54 19.97 17.63
CA CYS A 36 -30.50 20.99 17.84
C CYS A 36 -29.31 20.42 18.62
N SER A 37 -29.56 19.61 19.66
CA SER A 37 -28.52 18.94 20.45
C SER A 37 -27.73 17.89 19.62
N LEU A 38 -28.40 17.22 18.68
CA LEU A 38 -27.76 16.27 17.76
C LEU A 38 -26.97 16.97 16.66
N LEU A 39 -27.41 18.14 16.20
CA LEU A 39 -26.64 19.01 15.30
C LEU A 39 -25.40 19.58 15.99
N ASP A 40 -25.52 19.99 17.26
CA ASP A 40 -24.39 20.43 18.09
C ASP A 40 -23.41 19.27 18.37
N ALA A 41 -23.92 18.05 18.60
CA ALA A 41 -23.08 16.87 18.79
C ALA A 41 -22.36 16.45 17.49
N ALA A 42 -23.00 16.56 16.32
CA ALA A 42 -22.38 16.28 15.03
C ALA A 42 -21.34 17.34 14.64
N ALA A 43 -21.61 18.61 14.94
CA ALA A 43 -20.63 19.69 14.79
C ALA A 43 -19.45 19.50 15.75
N ALA A 44 -19.69 19.12 17.01
CA ALA A 44 -18.65 18.79 17.97
C ALA A 44 -17.82 17.57 17.52
N LEU A 45 -18.44 16.54 16.96
CA LEU A 45 -17.71 15.37 16.42
C LEU A 45 -16.85 15.74 15.21
N CYS A 46 -17.36 16.61 14.31
CA CYS A 46 -16.60 17.11 13.17
C CYS A 46 -15.44 18.01 13.61
N ILE A 47 -15.61 18.83 14.65
CA ILE A 47 -14.54 19.63 15.24
C ILE A 47 -13.51 18.73 15.92
N ILE A 48 -13.94 17.68 16.64
CA ILE A 48 -13.03 16.72 17.25
C ILE A 48 -12.27 15.95 16.17
N LEU A 49 -12.93 15.50 15.11
CA LEU A 49 -12.29 14.85 13.96
C LEU A 49 -11.35 15.80 13.23
N SER A 50 -11.71 17.06 13.03
CA SER A 50 -10.82 18.04 12.40
C SER A 50 -9.64 18.36 13.30
N VAL A 51 -9.82 18.47 14.61
CA VAL A 51 -8.74 18.71 15.59
C VAL A 51 -7.83 17.48 15.72
N PHE A 52 -8.38 16.26 15.64
CA PHE A 52 -7.60 15.02 15.57
C PHE A 52 -6.85 14.93 14.25
N LEU A 53 -7.47 15.29 13.13
CA LEU A 53 -6.84 15.29 11.82
C LEU A 53 -5.75 16.36 11.74
N THR A 54 -5.97 17.56 12.28
CA THR A 54 -4.94 18.60 12.38
C THR A 54 -3.87 18.22 13.39
N GLY A 55 -4.18 17.50 14.47
CA GLY A 55 -3.15 16.97 15.38
C GLY A 55 -2.33 15.83 14.79
N ILE A 56 -2.91 15.03 13.89
CA ILE A 56 -2.19 14.02 13.08
C ILE A 56 -1.37 14.71 11.99
N LEU A 57 -1.91 15.77 11.38
CA LEU A 57 -1.22 16.57 10.35
C LEU A 57 -0.07 17.38 10.97
N ASP A 58 -0.27 18.00 12.13
CA ASP A 58 0.79 18.66 12.91
C ASP A 58 1.82 17.63 13.35
N LYS A 59 1.45 16.40 13.76
CA LYS A 59 2.45 15.33 13.97
C LYS A 59 3.24 14.93 12.72
N TYR A 60 2.67 15.12 11.53
CA TYR A 60 3.34 14.89 10.25
C TYR A 60 4.14 16.11 9.77
N LEU A 61 3.82 17.31 10.27
CA LEU A 61 4.45 18.59 9.93
C LEU A 61 5.41 19.10 11.02
N ASP A 62 5.40 18.51 12.22
CA ASP A 62 6.34 18.76 13.32
C ASP A 62 7.59 17.86 13.23
N GLU A 63 7.69 16.98 12.22
CA GLU A 63 8.95 16.33 11.82
C GLU A 63 9.80 17.22 10.89
N ASP A 64 9.60 18.53 10.92
CA ASP A 64 10.50 19.54 10.34
C ASP A 64 11.74 19.80 11.22
N GLY A 65 12.27 18.73 11.83
CA GLY A 65 13.62 18.70 12.35
C GLY A 65 14.61 18.51 11.20
N ASP A 66 15.08 19.62 10.62
CA ASP A 66 16.26 19.75 9.76
C ASP A 66 16.69 18.49 8.97
N TRP A 67 15.82 17.96 8.09
CA TRP A 67 16.21 16.90 7.13
C TRP A 67 17.17 17.39 6.03
N TRP A 68 17.60 18.65 6.10
CA TRP A 68 18.55 19.26 5.17
C TRP A 68 19.90 19.60 5.81
N GLU A 69 20.18 19.20 7.06
CA GLU A 69 21.56 19.16 7.56
C GLU A 69 22.34 18.08 6.81
N ALA A 70 22.83 18.48 5.63
CA ALA A 70 23.89 17.90 4.82
C ALA A 70 24.35 16.51 5.26
N LYS A 71 23.53 15.47 4.99
CA LYS A 71 24.07 14.13 4.74
C LYS A 71 25.06 14.30 3.60
N GLN A 72 26.34 14.29 3.98
CA GLN A 72 27.53 14.40 3.15
C GLN A 72 27.27 14.03 1.68
N ARG A 73 27.48 15.01 0.80
CA ARG A 73 27.43 14.89 -0.67
C ARG A 73 28.23 13.65 -1.11
N GLY A 74 27.53 12.54 -1.35
CA GLY A 74 28.14 11.25 -1.71
C GLY A 74 27.19 10.05 -1.73
N LYS A 75 26.03 10.11 -1.06
CA LYS A 75 25.04 9.02 -1.06
C LYS A 75 24.06 9.19 -2.23
N ARG A 76 24.10 8.30 -3.23
CA ARG A 76 23.04 8.25 -4.24
C ARG A 76 21.96 7.31 -3.72
N ALA A 77 21.08 7.80 -2.85
CA ALA A 77 19.83 7.12 -2.56
C ALA A 77 19.10 6.78 -3.87
N ILE A 78 18.41 5.64 -3.90
CA ILE A 78 17.56 5.31 -5.04
C ILE A 78 16.50 6.41 -5.18
N THR A 79 16.24 6.86 -6.40
CA THR A 79 15.20 7.89 -6.62
C THR A 79 13.84 7.23 -6.68
N ASP A 80 12.77 7.94 -6.32
CA ASP A 80 11.39 7.43 -6.46
C ASP A 80 11.10 6.98 -7.89
N SER A 81 11.63 7.69 -8.88
CA SER A 81 11.50 7.33 -10.28
C SER A 81 12.22 6.02 -10.62
N ASP A 82 13.41 5.77 -10.05
CA ASP A 82 14.13 4.52 -10.24
C ASP A 82 13.43 3.36 -9.51
N ALA A 83 12.96 3.58 -8.27
CA ALA A 83 12.21 2.61 -7.49
C ALA A 83 10.92 2.17 -8.23
N GLN A 84 10.16 3.14 -8.75
CA GLN A 84 8.95 2.87 -9.53
C GLN A 84 9.27 2.09 -10.81
N GLN A 85 10.32 2.46 -11.55
CA GLN A 85 10.73 1.73 -12.75
C GLN A 85 11.18 0.30 -12.46
N ILE A 86 11.86 0.07 -11.34
CA ILE A 86 12.23 -1.28 -10.88
C ILE A 86 10.95 -2.08 -10.61
N LEU A 87 10.02 -1.53 -9.83
CA LEU A 87 8.77 -2.19 -9.47
C LEU A 87 7.91 -2.52 -10.70
N ASP A 88 7.77 -1.56 -11.61
CA ASP A 88 7.00 -1.71 -12.85
C ASP A 88 7.59 -2.79 -13.74
N LEU A 89 8.93 -2.80 -13.87
CA LEU A 89 9.62 -3.82 -14.65
C LEU A 89 9.47 -5.22 -14.03
N HIS A 90 9.58 -5.34 -12.71
CA HIS A 90 9.32 -6.62 -12.01
C HIS A 90 7.91 -7.13 -12.31
N ASN A 91 6.89 -6.31 -12.11
CA ASN A 91 5.50 -6.70 -12.35
C ASN A 91 5.25 -7.04 -13.82
N LYS A 92 5.78 -6.25 -14.76
CA LYS A 92 5.68 -6.53 -16.19
C LYS A 92 6.26 -7.90 -16.54
N LEU A 93 7.47 -8.20 -16.06
CA LEU A 93 8.16 -9.47 -16.34
C LEU A 93 7.45 -10.66 -15.68
N ARG A 94 6.99 -10.51 -14.44
CA ARG A 94 6.19 -11.50 -13.71
C ARG A 94 4.89 -11.86 -14.43
N GLY A 95 4.24 -10.90 -15.06
CA GLY A 95 3.02 -11.11 -15.86
C GLY A 95 3.25 -11.73 -17.24
N GLN A 96 4.51 -11.87 -17.66
CA GLN A 96 4.92 -12.35 -18.99
C GLN A 96 5.70 -13.67 -18.98
N VAL A 97 5.78 -14.33 -17.82
CA VAL A 97 6.51 -15.60 -17.68
C VAL A 97 5.95 -16.69 -18.58
N TYR A 98 6.85 -17.56 -19.04
CA TYR A 98 6.51 -18.80 -19.73
C TYR A 98 7.19 -19.98 -19.04
N PRO A 99 6.47 -21.07 -18.72
CA PRO A 99 5.02 -21.25 -18.89
C PRO A 99 4.18 -20.30 -18.01
N PRO A 100 2.88 -20.09 -18.30
CA PRO A 100 2.08 -19.09 -17.57
C PRO A 100 1.88 -19.49 -16.10
N ALA A 101 1.87 -18.48 -15.23
CA ALA A 101 1.71 -18.65 -13.79
C ALA A 101 0.26 -18.41 -13.35
N SER A 102 -0.31 -19.37 -12.61
CA SER A 102 -1.68 -19.29 -12.09
C SER A 102 -1.83 -18.52 -10.78
N ASN A 103 -0.73 -18.31 -10.05
CA ASN A 103 -0.72 -17.76 -8.69
C ASN A 103 0.27 -16.61 -8.49
N MET A 104 0.71 -15.95 -9.56
CA MET A 104 1.72 -14.89 -9.49
C MET A 104 1.17 -13.66 -8.75
N GLU A 105 1.70 -13.32 -7.59
CA GLU A 105 1.24 -12.16 -6.82
C GLU A 105 1.78 -10.85 -7.41
N TYR A 106 0.95 -9.80 -7.42
CA TYR A 106 1.41 -8.45 -7.73
C TYR A 106 2.39 -7.98 -6.65
N MET A 107 3.53 -7.45 -7.08
CA MET A 107 4.58 -6.97 -6.20
C MET A 107 4.35 -5.49 -5.87
N VAL A 108 4.55 -5.11 -4.61
CA VAL A 108 4.52 -3.73 -4.12
C VAL A 108 5.88 -3.32 -3.56
N TRP A 109 6.16 -2.02 -3.55
CA TRP A 109 7.35 -1.50 -2.89
C TRP A 109 7.21 -1.58 -1.36
N ASP A 110 8.30 -1.90 -0.68
CA ASP A 110 8.39 -1.98 0.78
C ASP A 110 9.61 -1.20 1.28
N THR A 111 9.34 -0.12 2.00
CA THR A 111 10.37 0.83 2.45
C THR A 111 11.32 0.24 3.49
N GLU A 112 10.90 -0.79 4.23
CA GLU A 112 11.78 -1.46 5.20
C GLU A 112 12.75 -2.42 4.49
N LEU A 113 12.32 -3.07 3.41
CA LEU A 113 13.20 -3.83 2.53
C LEU A 113 14.22 -2.92 1.81
N GLU A 114 13.80 -1.72 1.41
CA GLU A 114 14.69 -0.70 0.84
C GLU A 114 15.73 -0.24 1.86
N ARG A 115 15.31 0.11 3.08
CA ARG A 115 16.20 0.55 4.15
C ARG A 115 17.29 -0.49 4.45
N THR A 116 16.90 -1.76 4.57
CA THR A 116 17.86 -2.86 4.79
C THR A 116 18.73 -3.15 3.57
N ALA A 117 18.25 -2.89 2.35
CA ALA A 117 19.05 -2.97 1.13
C ALA A 117 20.09 -1.83 1.08
N GLU A 118 19.72 -0.62 1.53
CA GLU A 118 20.62 0.54 1.60
C GLU A 118 21.77 0.27 2.58
N GLU A 119 21.46 -0.18 3.79
CA GLU A 119 22.46 -0.58 4.80
C GLU A 119 23.47 -1.59 4.23
N TRP A 120 23.00 -2.56 3.45
CA TRP A 120 23.88 -3.56 2.83
C TRP A 120 24.68 -3.00 1.66
N ALA A 121 24.05 -2.21 0.77
CA ALA A 121 24.72 -1.60 -0.37
C ALA A 121 25.86 -0.65 0.06
N GLU A 122 25.72 0.00 1.21
CA GLU A 122 26.76 0.87 1.80
C GLU A 122 28.04 0.13 2.19
N THR A 123 27.98 -1.18 2.44
CA THR A 123 29.16 -1.98 2.79
C THR A 123 30.14 -2.12 1.63
N CYS A 124 29.67 -1.97 0.38
CA CYS A 124 30.46 -2.21 -0.82
C CYS A 124 31.13 -3.59 -0.87
N LEU A 125 30.48 -4.59 -0.26
CA LEU A 125 30.88 -5.99 -0.30
C LEU A 125 30.06 -6.72 -1.36
N TRP A 126 30.74 -7.33 -2.35
CA TRP A 126 30.11 -8.15 -3.38
C TRP A 126 29.77 -9.54 -2.85
N GLU A 127 28.85 -9.59 -1.89
CA GLU A 127 28.32 -10.82 -1.29
C GLU A 127 26.91 -10.58 -0.74
N HIS A 128 26.18 -11.66 -0.46
CA HIS A 128 24.85 -11.56 0.12
C HIS A 128 24.90 -11.22 1.62
N GLY A 129 23.98 -10.38 2.08
CA GLY A 129 23.84 -10.09 3.50
C GLY A 129 22.80 -9.02 3.86
N PRO A 130 22.73 -8.61 5.13
CA PRO A 130 23.47 -9.20 6.25
C PRO A 130 22.98 -10.62 6.58
N ALA A 131 23.88 -11.49 7.04
CA ALA A 131 23.60 -12.93 7.25
C ALA A 131 22.38 -13.21 8.14
N GLY A 132 22.08 -12.34 9.11
CA GLY A 132 20.91 -12.47 9.99
C GLY A 132 19.55 -12.28 9.30
N LEU A 133 19.51 -11.56 8.17
CA LEU A 133 18.29 -11.31 7.41
C LEU A 133 18.06 -12.34 6.29
N LEU A 134 19.12 -12.90 5.71
CA LEU A 134 19.04 -13.83 4.57
C LEU A 134 18.12 -15.05 4.78
N PRO A 135 17.88 -15.58 5.99
CA PRO A 135 16.88 -16.64 6.20
C PRO A 135 15.43 -16.18 5.96
N GLN A 136 15.14 -14.89 6.11
CA GLN A 136 13.79 -14.32 6.09
C GLN A 136 13.47 -13.62 4.76
N ILE A 137 14.48 -13.10 4.07
CA ILE A 137 14.34 -12.37 2.81
C ILE A 137 15.05 -13.07 1.64
N GLY A 138 14.55 -12.81 0.44
CA GLY A 138 15.28 -13.02 -0.81
C GLY A 138 16.21 -11.83 -1.07
N GLN A 139 17.26 -12.02 -1.86
CA GLN A 139 18.13 -10.92 -2.27
C GLN A 139 18.74 -11.17 -3.65
N ASN A 140 18.66 -10.18 -4.52
CA ASN A 140 19.40 -10.14 -5.79
C ASN A 140 20.40 -8.99 -5.75
N LEU A 141 21.59 -9.25 -6.29
CA LEU A 141 22.70 -8.32 -6.34
C LEU A 141 23.08 -8.01 -7.79
N GLY A 142 23.39 -6.76 -8.07
CA GLY A 142 23.78 -6.32 -9.41
C GLY A 142 24.88 -5.27 -9.30
N ALA A 143 25.95 -5.41 -10.08
CA ALA A 143 27.04 -4.44 -10.09
C ALA A 143 27.45 -4.11 -11.52
N HIS A 144 27.78 -2.84 -11.76
CA HIS A 144 28.46 -2.44 -12.99
C HIS A 144 29.45 -1.30 -12.70
N TRP A 145 30.38 -1.06 -13.63
CA TRP A 145 31.32 0.06 -13.59
C TRP A 145 31.43 0.71 -14.97
N GLY A 146 31.99 1.92 -15.02
CA GLY A 146 32.20 2.64 -16.27
C GLY A 146 30.94 3.36 -16.76
N ARG A 147 30.37 2.92 -17.89
CA ARG A 147 29.22 3.63 -18.50
C ARG A 147 27.99 3.55 -17.60
N TYR A 148 27.27 4.67 -17.51
CA TYR A 148 26.00 4.72 -16.78
C TYR A 148 25.01 3.69 -17.32
N ARG A 149 24.38 2.95 -16.41
CA ARG A 149 23.22 2.09 -16.67
C ARG A 149 22.13 2.43 -15.65
N PRO A 150 20.84 2.51 -16.07
CA PRO A 150 19.75 2.65 -15.12
C PRO A 150 19.61 1.36 -14.28
N PRO A 151 19.01 1.41 -13.08
CA PRO A 151 18.81 0.21 -12.25
C PRO A 151 18.04 -0.92 -12.94
N THR A 152 17.12 -0.57 -13.85
CA THR A 152 16.39 -1.51 -14.70
C THR A 152 17.28 -2.39 -15.58
N PHE A 153 18.51 -1.96 -15.87
CA PHE A 153 19.49 -2.79 -16.58
C PHE A 153 19.79 -4.09 -15.82
N HIS A 154 19.97 -4.01 -14.50
CA HIS A 154 20.26 -5.17 -13.66
C HIS A 154 19.04 -6.07 -13.50
N VAL A 155 17.84 -5.48 -13.37
CA VAL A 155 16.58 -6.22 -13.33
C VAL A 155 16.38 -7.05 -14.60
N GLN A 156 16.64 -6.45 -15.77
CA GLN A 156 16.59 -7.18 -17.04
C GLN A 156 17.67 -8.27 -17.11
N ALA A 157 18.89 -7.98 -16.67
CA ALA A 157 19.97 -8.98 -16.65
C ALA A 157 19.66 -10.18 -15.74
N TRP A 158 19.03 -9.96 -14.59
CA TRP A 158 18.52 -11.03 -13.73
C TRP A 158 17.43 -11.84 -14.42
N TYR A 159 16.51 -11.18 -15.13
CA TYR A 159 15.45 -11.87 -15.87
C TYR A 159 16.00 -12.70 -17.03
N ASP A 160 17.02 -12.20 -17.73
CA ASP A 160 17.60 -12.84 -18.92
C ASP A 160 18.25 -14.20 -18.60
N GLU A 161 18.46 -14.55 -17.33
CA GLU A 161 18.83 -15.92 -16.91
C GLU A 161 17.75 -16.95 -17.28
N VAL A 162 16.51 -16.52 -17.59
CA VAL A 162 15.44 -17.39 -18.11
C VAL A 162 15.86 -18.21 -19.32
N LYS A 163 16.80 -17.70 -20.14
CA LYS A 163 17.34 -18.41 -21.32
C LYS A 163 18.05 -19.71 -20.96
N ASP A 164 18.56 -19.80 -19.73
CA ASP A 164 19.34 -20.89 -19.19
C ASP A 164 18.55 -21.73 -18.18
N TYR A 165 17.32 -21.31 -17.85
CA TYR A 165 16.47 -21.94 -16.86
C TYR A 165 15.38 -22.79 -17.52
N THR A 166 15.19 -24.01 -17.03
CA THR A 166 14.07 -24.88 -17.44
C THR A 166 13.06 -25.00 -16.30
N PHE A 167 11.81 -24.63 -16.57
CA PHE A 167 10.74 -24.70 -15.58
C PHE A 167 10.38 -26.16 -15.24
N PRO A 168 10.37 -26.56 -13.95
CA PRO A 168 9.97 -27.90 -13.54
C PRO A 168 8.45 -27.99 -13.50
N TYR A 169 7.87 -28.84 -14.35
CA TYR A 169 6.43 -29.04 -14.37
C TYR A 169 5.95 -29.90 -13.19
N PRO A 170 4.67 -29.82 -12.78
CA PRO A 170 4.15 -30.54 -11.62
C PRO A 170 4.43 -32.04 -11.61
N GLN A 171 4.44 -32.70 -12.78
CA GLN A 171 4.73 -34.13 -12.91
C GLN A 171 6.19 -34.50 -12.59
N GLU A 172 7.11 -33.54 -12.60
CA GLU A 172 8.53 -33.72 -12.26
C GLU A 172 8.78 -33.49 -10.76
N CYS A 173 7.82 -32.91 -10.04
CA CYS A 173 7.92 -32.58 -8.63
C CYS A 173 7.45 -33.74 -7.74
N ASN A 174 8.36 -34.61 -7.29
CA ASN A 174 8.04 -35.70 -6.36
C ASN A 174 9.26 -36.17 -5.52
N PRO A 175 9.31 -35.92 -4.20
CA PRO A 175 8.48 -34.98 -3.43
C PRO A 175 8.92 -33.52 -3.63
N TYR A 176 10.05 -33.30 -4.30
CA TYR A 176 10.67 -32.01 -4.57
C TYR A 176 10.73 -31.76 -6.09
N CYS A 177 10.63 -30.50 -6.51
CA CYS A 177 10.85 -30.09 -7.89
C CYS A 177 12.36 -30.03 -8.19
N PRO A 178 12.82 -30.53 -9.35
CA PRO A 178 14.20 -30.39 -9.77
C PRO A 178 14.52 -28.92 -10.12
N PHE A 179 15.78 -28.53 -9.92
CA PHE A 179 16.29 -27.23 -10.37
C PHE A 179 17.19 -27.44 -11.59
N HIS A 180 16.77 -26.93 -12.74
CA HIS A 180 17.49 -27.05 -14.00
C HIS A 180 18.01 -25.69 -14.45
N CYS A 181 19.33 -25.53 -14.43
CA CYS A 181 20.03 -24.34 -14.91
C CYS A 181 21.23 -24.79 -15.74
N SER A 182 21.26 -24.43 -17.02
CA SER A 182 22.39 -24.70 -17.93
C SER A 182 23.46 -23.60 -17.89
N GLY A 183 23.10 -22.44 -17.37
CA GLY A 183 23.96 -21.27 -17.25
C GLY A 183 24.73 -21.23 -15.92
N PRO A 184 25.56 -20.20 -15.72
CA PRO A 184 26.32 -20.04 -14.49
C PRO A 184 25.42 -19.73 -13.28
N VAL A 185 24.30 -19.03 -13.50
CA VAL A 185 23.33 -18.63 -12.47
C VAL A 185 21.94 -18.54 -13.10
N CYS A 186 20.92 -19.04 -12.39
CA CYS A 186 19.49 -18.84 -12.73
C CYS A 186 18.65 -18.36 -11.54
N THR A 187 19.28 -18.19 -10.36
CA THR A 187 18.57 -17.92 -9.12
C THR A 187 18.09 -16.48 -9.01
N HIS A 188 18.67 -15.54 -9.77
CA HIS A 188 18.16 -14.17 -9.80
C HIS A 188 16.84 -14.12 -10.56
N TYR A 189 16.74 -14.83 -11.70
CA TYR A 189 15.49 -15.00 -12.43
C TYR A 189 14.43 -15.63 -11.54
N THR A 190 14.70 -16.79 -10.92
CA THR A 190 13.67 -17.49 -10.14
C THR A 190 13.20 -16.69 -8.93
N GLN A 191 14.06 -15.86 -8.31
CA GLN A 191 13.64 -14.93 -7.26
C GLN A 191 12.75 -13.80 -7.80
N LEU A 192 13.11 -13.21 -8.94
CA LEU A 192 12.34 -12.13 -9.59
C LEU A 192 10.92 -12.61 -9.92
N VAL A 193 10.80 -13.84 -10.42
CA VAL A 193 9.51 -14.47 -10.78
C VAL A 193 8.92 -15.35 -9.68
N TRP A 194 9.37 -15.23 -8.43
CA TRP A 194 8.84 -16.03 -7.34
C TRP A 194 7.41 -15.59 -6.99
N ALA A 195 6.43 -16.46 -7.18
CA ALA A 195 5.01 -16.12 -7.12
C ALA A 195 4.61 -15.42 -5.82
N THR A 196 5.09 -15.92 -4.68
CA THR A 196 4.70 -15.41 -3.36
C THR A 196 5.47 -14.17 -2.92
N SER A 197 6.63 -13.87 -3.54
CA SER A 197 7.41 -12.67 -3.23
C SER A 197 6.66 -11.43 -3.74
N SER A 198 5.79 -10.88 -2.91
CA SER A 198 4.88 -9.77 -3.23
C SER A 198 5.38 -8.42 -2.73
N ARG A 199 6.56 -8.36 -2.10
CA ARG A 199 7.20 -7.13 -1.64
C ARG A 199 8.64 -7.06 -2.11
N ILE A 200 9.08 -5.88 -2.53
CA ILE A 200 10.46 -5.59 -2.91
C ILE A 200 10.88 -4.23 -2.35
N GLY A 201 12.14 -4.12 -1.96
CA GLY A 201 12.78 -2.83 -1.75
C GLY A 201 14.24 -2.92 -2.17
N CYS A 202 14.74 -1.89 -2.84
CA CYS A 202 16.09 -1.89 -3.40
C CYS A 202 16.84 -0.61 -3.06
N ALA A 203 18.17 -0.68 -3.05
CA ALA A 203 19.03 0.47 -2.92
C ALA A 203 20.20 0.42 -3.90
N VAL A 204 20.65 1.60 -4.31
CA VAL A 204 21.84 1.78 -5.14
C VAL A 204 22.92 2.47 -4.32
N ASN A 205 24.16 2.02 -4.43
CA ASN A 205 25.31 2.70 -3.85
C ASN A 205 26.46 2.82 -4.86
N LEU A 206 27.22 3.92 -4.78
CA LEU A 206 28.45 4.10 -5.54
C LEU A 206 29.65 3.71 -4.69
N CYS A 207 30.25 2.57 -5.01
CA CYS A 207 31.42 2.04 -4.35
C CYS A 207 32.70 2.48 -5.05
N TYR A 208 33.52 3.29 -4.37
CA TYR A 208 34.76 3.80 -4.96
C TYR A 208 35.76 2.68 -5.30
N ASN A 209 35.83 1.66 -4.46
CA ASN A 209 36.57 0.43 -4.71
C ASN A 209 35.72 -0.74 -4.22
N MET A 210 35.33 -1.64 -5.12
CA MET A 210 34.59 -2.86 -4.77
C MET A 210 35.30 -4.07 -5.36
N ASN A 211 35.61 -5.08 -4.55
CA ASN A 211 36.20 -6.33 -5.04
C ASN A 211 35.09 -7.23 -5.58
N VAL A 212 35.05 -7.41 -6.90
CA VAL A 212 34.09 -8.27 -7.58
C VAL A 212 34.87 -9.44 -8.18
N TRP A 213 34.72 -10.63 -7.59
CA TRP A 213 35.41 -11.87 -8.00
C TRP A 213 36.93 -11.75 -8.17
N GLY A 214 37.60 -11.06 -7.24
CA GLY A 214 39.05 -10.88 -7.25
C GLY A 214 39.55 -9.70 -8.09
N GLN A 215 38.65 -8.92 -8.70
CA GLN A 215 38.97 -7.73 -9.45
C GLN A 215 38.44 -6.47 -8.75
N ILE A 216 39.30 -5.46 -8.57
CA ILE A 216 38.88 -4.19 -7.98
C ILE A 216 38.17 -3.35 -9.03
N TRP A 217 36.88 -3.10 -8.79
CA TRP A 217 36.06 -2.21 -9.58
C TRP A 217 36.07 -0.80 -9.01
N ALA A 218 36.69 0.12 -9.75
CA ALA A 218 36.70 1.54 -9.41
C ALA A 218 35.35 2.18 -9.77
N LYS A 219 34.77 2.93 -8.82
CA LYS A 219 33.46 3.61 -8.98
C LYS A 219 32.37 2.63 -9.47
N ALA A 220 32.28 1.47 -8.83
CA ALA A 220 31.24 0.48 -9.11
C ALA A 220 29.89 1.00 -8.61
N VAL A 221 28.85 0.87 -9.44
CA VAL A 221 27.46 1.06 -9.04
C VAL A 221 26.92 -0.29 -8.60
N TYR A 222 26.56 -0.39 -7.33
CA TYR A 222 26.05 -1.59 -6.68
C TYR A 222 24.55 -1.44 -6.40
N LEU A 223 23.75 -2.37 -6.90
CA LEU A 223 22.31 -2.50 -6.68
C LEU A 223 22.05 -3.72 -5.79
N VAL A 224 21.34 -3.51 -4.70
CA VAL A 224 20.83 -4.56 -3.81
C VAL A 224 19.31 -4.49 -3.87
N CYS A 225 18.63 -5.61 -4.13
CA CYS A 225 17.17 -5.71 -4.05
C CYS A 225 16.80 -6.84 -3.10
N ASN A 226 16.03 -6.52 -2.07
CA ASN A 226 15.50 -7.46 -1.09
C ASN A 226 14.04 -7.82 -1.41
N TYR A 227 13.67 -9.09 -1.22
CA TYR A 227 12.35 -9.62 -1.55
C TYR A 227 11.70 -10.24 -0.32
N SER A 228 10.39 -10.02 -0.13
CA SER A 228 9.63 -10.66 0.94
C SER A 228 8.25 -11.13 0.46
N PRO A 229 7.78 -12.31 0.88
CA PRO A 229 8.54 -13.37 1.53
C PRO A 229 9.70 -13.89 0.64
N LYS A 230 10.69 -14.52 1.27
CA LYS A 230 11.83 -15.15 0.58
C LYS A 230 11.38 -16.15 -0.49
N GLY A 231 12.03 -16.10 -1.65
CA GLY A 231 11.89 -17.08 -2.73
C GLY A 231 13.01 -18.12 -2.75
N ASN A 232 13.14 -18.84 -3.86
CA ASN A 232 14.18 -19.85 -4.09
C ASN A 232 14.22 -20.95 -3.02
N TRP A 233 13.05 -21.40 -2.57
CA TRP A 233 12.97 -22.53 -1.65
C TRP A 233 13.43 -23.81 -2.34
N TRP A 234 14.34 -24.54 -1.69
CA TRP A 234 14.88 -25.78 -2.22
C TRP A 234 13.75 -26.79 -2.47
N GLY A 235 13.71 -27.37 -3.67
CA GLY A 235 12.69 -28.34 -4.04
C GLY A 235 11.34 -27.74 -4.44
N HIS A 236 11.24 -26.42 -4.65
CA HIS A 236 10.02 -25.75 -5.09
C HIS A 236 10.22 -25.04 -6.44
N SER A 237 9.18 -25.07 -7.27
CA SER A 237 9.09 -24.24 -8.48
C SER A 237 8.82 -22.77 -8.11
N PRO A 238 9.24 -21.80 -8.96
CA PRO A 238 9.04 -20.39 -8.65
C PRO A 238 7.58 -19.96 -8.65
N TYR A 239 6.72 -20.67 -9.39
CA TYR A 239 5.29 -20.42 -9.47
C TYR A 239 4.54 -21.68 -9.88
N LYS A 240 3.21 -21.67 -9.76
CA LYS A 240 2.35 -22.77 -10.21
C LYS A 240 1.98 -22.57 -11.68
N HIS A 241 2.38 -23.50 -12.54
CA HIS A 241 1.93 -23.52 -13.93
C HIS A 241 0.40 -23.61 -14.03
N GLY A 242 -0.22 -22.75 -14.83
CA GLY A 242 -1.65 -22.81 -15.15
C GLY A 242 -2.18 -21.50 -15.74
N THR A 243 -3.49 -21.45 -15.93
CA THR A 243 -4.17 -20.23 -16.41
C THR A 243 -3.90 -19.05 -15.48
N PRO A 244 -3.48 -17.88 -15.99
CA PRO A 244 -3.24 -16.70 -15.16
C PRO A 244 -4.35 -16.41 -14.18
N CYS A 245 -3.97 -16.10 -12.94
CA CYS A 245 -4.85 -15.81 -11.83
C CYS A 245 -5.82 -16.92 -11.38
N SER A 246 -5.78 -18.14 -11.96
CA SER A 246 -6.71 -19.21 -11.59
C SER A 246 -6.45 -19.82 -10.20
N ALA A 247 -5.31 -19.50 -9.57
CA ALA A 247 -4.90 -19.98 -8.26
C ALA A 247 -4.44 -18.84 -7.34
N CYS A 248 -4.98 -17.63 -7.53
CA CYS A 248 -4.72 -16.51 -6.63
C CYS A 248 -5.16 -16.83 -5.19
N PRO A 249 -4.39 -16.40 -4.16
CA PRO A 249 -4.81 -16.60 -2.78
C PRO A 249 -6.17 -15.91 -2.50
N PRO A 250 -7.06 -16.50 -1.66
CA PRO A 250 -8.36 -15.91 -1.36
C PRO A 250 -8.29 -14.48 -0.81
N SER A 251 -7.20 -14.12 -0.14
CA SER A 251 -6.93 -12.79 0.40
C SER A 251 -6.84 -11.69 -0.67
N TYR A 252 -6.73 -12.04 -1.95
CA TYR A 252 -6.72 -11.11 -3.08
C TYR A 252 -8.13 -10.80 -3.62
N GLY A 253 -9.17 -11.47 -3.12
CA GLY A 253 -10.57 -11.18 -3.48
C GLY A 253 -10.90 -11.44 -4.96
N GLY A 254 -10.12 -12.28 -5.64
CA GLY A 254 -10.30 -12.59 -7.06
C GLY A 254 -9.81 -11.52 -8.03
N GLY A 255 -9.09 -10.49 -7.56
CA GLY A 255 -8.52 -9.48 -8.44
C GLY A 255 -7.42 -10.04 -9.34
N CYS A 256 -7.54 -9.75 -10.64
CA CYS A 256 -6.55 -10.12 -11.65
C CYS A 256 -6.29 -8.92 -12.55
N LYS A 257 -5.02 -8.53 -12.69
CA LYS A 257 -4.59 -7.46 -13.58
C LYS A 257 -3.26 -7.84 -14.19
N ASP A 258 -3.13 -7.72 -15.52
CA ASP A 258 -1.89 -8.00 -16.24
C ASP A 258 -1.28 -9.38 -15.90
N ASN A 259 -2.14 -10.41 -15.76
CA ASN A 259 -1.79 -11.78 -15.34
C ASN A 259 -1.27 -11.94 -13.90
N LEU A 260 -1.45 -10.92 -13.06
CA LEU A 260 -1.02 -10.92 -11.65
C LEU A 260 -2.23 -10.90 -10.71
N CYS A 261 -2.13 -11.64 -9.60
CA CYS A 261 -3.07 -11.57 -8.50
C CYS A 261 -2.97 -10.20 -7.85
N TYR A 262 -4.04 -9.43 -7.93
CA TYR A 262 -4.09 -8.05 -7.44
C TYR A 262 -5.06 -7.96 -6.25
N LYS A 263 -4.61 -7.38 -5.13
CA LYS A 263 -5.52 -7.14 -4.00
C LYS A 263 -6.44 -6.00 -4.43
N GLY A 264 -7.69 -6.30 -4.73
CA GLY A 264 -8.68 -5.25 -4.96
C GLY A 264 -8.67 -4.29 -3.77
N ALA A 265 -8.52 -2.99 -4.03
CA ALA A 265 -8.82 -2.00 -3.00
C ALA A 265 -10.28 -2.25 -2.58
N CYS A 266 -10.54 -2.40 -1.28
CA CYS A 266 -11.90 -2.34 -0.78
C CYS A 266 -12.47 -0.99 -1.20
N VAL A 267 -13.30 -0.97 -2.24
CA VAL A 267 -14.04 0.23 -2.63
C VAL A 267 -15.11 0.41 -1.56
N CYS A 268 -14.91 1.35 -0.64
CA CYS A 268 -16.00 1.87 0.17
C CYS A 268 -16.97 2.58 -0.77
N VAL A 269 -17.98 1.86 -1.26
CA VAL A 269 -19.06 2.47 -2.03
C VAL A 269 -19.93 3.25 -1.04
N CYS A 270 -19.75 4.57 -0.99
CA CYS A 270 -20.73 5.45 -0.35
C CYS A 270 -22.01 5.43 -1.20
N VAL A 271 -22.98 4.60 -0.82
CA VAL A 271 -24.32 4.62 -1.43
C VAL A 271 -25.07 5.83 -0.84
N CYS A 272 -25.20 6.90 -1.62
CA CYS A 272 -26.15 7.96 -1.31
C CYS A 272 -27.58 7.43 -1.49
N VAL A 273 -28.24 7.08 -0.38
CA VAL A 273 -29.67 6.76 -0.39
C VAL A 273 -30.46 8.05 -0.28
N CYS A 274 -31.02 8.52 -1.40
CA CYS A 274 -32.01 9.59 -1.38
C CYS A 274 -33.32 9.06 -0.80
N VAL A 275 -33.60 9.37 0.47
CA VAL A 275 -34.91 9.10 1.08
C VAL A 275 -35.89 10.15 0.58
N SER A 276 -36.78 9.77 -0.32
CA SER A 276 -37.85 10.64 -0.82
C SER A 276 -38.97 10.71 0.23
N LEU A 277 -39.07 11.84 0.95
CA LEU A 277 -40.18 12.10 1.88
C LEU A 277 -41.44 12.39 1.07
N LYS A 278 -42.35 11.42 0.99
CA LYS A 278 -43.70 11.64 0.45
C LYS A 278 -44.51 12.51 1.42
N HIS A 279 -44.69 13.79 1.09
CA HIS A 279 -45.69 14.63 1.73
C HIS A 279 -47.09 14.08 1.43
N LYS A 280 -47.80 13.64 2.47
CA LYS A 280 -49.21 13.27 2.40
C LYS A 280 -50.05 14.54 2.54
N SER A 281 -50.41 15.15 1.42
CA SER A 281 -51.43 16.20 1.36
C SER A 281 -52.81 15.59 1.63
N ARG A 282 -53.45 15.95 2.75
CA ARG A 282 -54.90 15.80 2.93
C ARG A 282 -55.56 17.07 2.40
N ALA A 283 -56.28 16.96 1.29
CA ALA A 283 -57.18 17.99 0.80
C ALA A 283 -58.61 17.71 1.32
N ALA A 284 -59.24 18.81 1.75
CA ALA A 284 -60.67 19.08 2.04
C ALA A 284 -61.61 17.91 2.35
#